data_AF-A0A2J5NTG0-F1
#
_entry.id   AF-A0A2J5NTG0-F1
#
_cell.length_a   1.000
_cell.length_b   1.000
_cell.length_c   1.000
_cell.angle_alpha   90.00
_cell.angle_beta   90.00
_cell.angle_gamma   90.00
#
_symmetry.space_group_name_H-M   'P 1'
#
loop_
_entity.id
_entity.type
_entity.pdbx_description
1 polymer ?
#
loop_
_entity_poly.entity_id
_entity_poly.type
_entity_poly.pdbx_seq_one_letter_code
_entity_poly.pdbx_strand_id
1 'polypeptide(L)'
;MKIAKITLALGALSLFSLSAGAQENARLSSVKQFADVVLDKAGDRYGHHSPLLANGVDPRTGKQMEWVFPDGKVTVLSNFSAQQNLMRVLVGLSNLTGEAKYKQRVAENIRYYFDHYQDASGLLLWGGHRFVDLKTLQPQGPSEKEMVHELKNAYPYYDMMFAVDDKATARFIKAFWNAHVYDWKTLETSRHGEYG
;
A
#
# COMPACT_ATOMS: atom_id res chain seq x y z
N MET A 1 -11.65 16.04 -57.89
CA MET A 1 -10.42 15.52 -57.23
C MET A 1 -10.11 16.06 -55.82
N LYS A 2 -10.98 16.85 -55.15
CA LYS A 2 -10.72 17.35 -53.79
C LYS A 2 -11.43 16.58 -52.66
N ILE A 3 -12.50 15.83 -52.97
CA ILE A 3 -13.31 15.10 -51.96
C ILE A 3 -12.58 13.83 -51.46
N ALA A 4 -11.83 13.14 -52.33
CA ALA A 4 -11.13 11.90 -51.97
C ALA A 4 -10.02 12.06 -50.92
N LYS A 5 -9.43 13.26 -50.76
CA LYS A 5 -8.36 13.50 -49.78
C LYS A 5 -8.88 13.76 -48.36
N ILE A 6 -10.13 14.21 -48.22
CA ILE A 6 -10.75 14.50 -46.91
C ILE A 6 -11.25 13.20 -46.26
N THR A 7 -11.83 12.28 -47.05
CA THR A 7 -12.32 10.99 -46.55
C THR A 7 -11.17 10.08 -46.06
N LEU A 8 -9.99 10.15 -46.67
CA LEU A 8 -8.83 9.37 -46.27
C LEU A 8 -8.25 9.84 -44.92
N ALA A 9 -8.30 11.13 -44.64
CA ALA A 9 -7.83 11.70 -43.37
C ALA A 9 -8.78 11.38 -42.19
N LEU A 10 -10.11 11.39 -42.40
CA LEU A 10 -11.08 10.96 -41.38
C LEU A 10 -11.03 9.45 -41.11
N GLY A 11 -10.80 8.62 -42.13
CA GLY A 11 -10.66 7.17 -41.97
C GLY A 11 -9.38 6.76 -41.23
N ALA A 12 -8.29 7.51 -41.42
CA ALA A 12 -7.06 7.30 -40.66
C ALA A 12 -7.24 7.69 -39.18
N LEU A 13 -7.83 8.86 -38.88
CA LEU A 13 -8.08 9.29 -37.50
C LEU A 13 -8.97 8.30 -36.72
N SER A 14 -10.03 7.76 -37.34
CA SER A 14 -10.94 6.83 -36.67
C SER A 14 -10.28 5.47 -36.34
N LEU A 15 -9.41 4.96 -37.22
CA LEU A 15 -8.63 3.73 -36.98
C LEU A 15 -7.56 3.92 -35.89
N PHE A 16 -6.93 5.10 -35.81
CA PHE A 16 -6.01 5.43 -34.71
C PHE A 16 -6.76 5.56 -33.37
N SER A 17 -7.94 6.17 -33.34
CA SER A 17 -8.75 6.28 -32.11
C SER A 17 -9.28 4.92 -31.62
N LEU A 18 -9.68 4.02 -32.54
CA LEU A 18 -10.15 2.68 -32.20
C LEU A 18 -9.03 1.78 -31.66
N SER A 19 -7.84 1.83 -32.27
CA SER A 19 -6.69 1.06 -31.78
C SER A 19 -6.15 1.58 -30.45
N ALA A 20 -6.14 2.90 -30.24
CA ALA A 20 -5.83 3.51 -28.95
C ALA A 20 -6.83 3.10 -27.86
N GLY A 21 -8.13 3.20 -28.12
CA GLY A 21 -9.18 2.80 -27.16
C GLY A 21 -9.19 1.31 -26.83
N ALA A 22 -8.92 0.44 -27.82
CA ALA A 22 -8.78 -1.00 -27.58
C ALA A 22 -7.53 -1.32 -26.74
N GLN A 23 -6.42 -0.63 -26.97
CA GLN A 23 -5.18 -0.83 -26.22
C GLN A 23 -5.23 -0.23 -24.80
N GLU A 24 -5.95 0.88 -24.62
CA GLU A 24 -6.30 1.44 -23.30
C GLU A 24 -7.14 0.45 -22.49
N ASN A 25 -8.13 -0.19 -23.11
CA ASN A 25 -8.94 -1.22 -22.47
C ASN A 25 -8.09 -2.43 -22.03
N ALA A 26 -7.14 -2.88 -22.87
CA ALA A 26 -6.25 -3.99 -22.53
C ALA A 26 -5.34 -3.67 -21.33
N ARG A 27 -4.72 -2.48 -21.29
CA ARG A 27 -3.86 -2.07 -20.16
C ARG A 27 -4.64 -1.99 -18.84
N LEU A 28 -5.80 -1.34 -18.86
CA LEU A 28 -6.64 -1.22 -17.67
C LEU A 28 -7.14 -2.59 -17.20
N SER A 29 -7.52 -3.47 -18.14
CA SER A 29 -7.93 -4.84 -17.86
C SER A 29 -6.81 -5.66 -17.20
N SER A 30 -5.55 -5.52 -17.65
CA SER A 30 -4.41 -6.18 -17.01
C SER A 30 -4.17 -5.71 -15.57
N VAL A 31 -4.25 -4.40 -15.32
CA VAL A 31 -4.11 -3.85 -13.96
C VAL A 31 -5.26 -4.32 -13.06
N LYS A 32 -6.48 -4.36 -13.61
CA LYS A 32 -7.65 -4.88 -12.91
C LYS A 32 -7.49 -6.34 -12.51
N GLN A 33 -7.07 -7.19 -13.46
CA GLN A 33 -6.81 -8.60 -13.20
C GLN A 33 -5.70 -8.78 -12.16
N PHE A 34 -4.63 -8.00 -12.25
CA PHE A 34 -3.58 -7.99 -11.23
C PHE A 34 -4.14 -7.64 -9.84
N ALA A 35 -4.93 -6.58 -9.73
CA ALA A 35 -5.53 -6.15 -8.46
C ALA A 35 -6.46 -7.23 -7.89
N ASP A 36 -7.33 -7.81 -8.71
CA ASP A 36 -8.23 -8.89 -8.28
C ASP A 36 -7.45 -10.10 -7.74
N VAL A 37 -6.37 -10.50 -8.43
CA VAL A 37 -5.50 -11.60 -7.99
C VAL A 37 -4.73 -11.27 -6.72
N VAL A 38 -4.21 -10.04 -6.57
CA VAL A 38 -3.53 -9.63 -5.34
C VAL A 38 -4.49 -9.65 -4.15
N LEU A 39 -5.70 -9.12 -4.29
CA LEU A 39 -6.69 -9.11 -3.22
C LEU A 39 -7.12 -10.52 -2.79
N ASP A 40 -7.20 -11.47 -3.73
CA ASP A 40 -7.45 -12.89 -3.43
C ASP A 40 -6.24 -13.58 -2.79
N LYS A 41 -5.07 -13.49 -3.42
CA LYS A 41 -3.89 -14.29 -3.04
C LYS A 41 -3.12 -13.73 -1.84
N ALA A 42 -3.05 -12.41 -1.70
CA ALA A 42 -2.37 -11.76 -0.58
C ALA A 42 -3.28 -11.52 0.63
N GLY A 43 -4.61 -11.67 0.48
CA GLY A 43 -5.57 -11.49 1.57
C GLY A 43 -5.40 -12.49 2.71
N ASP A 44 -6.00 -12.16 3.85
CA ASP A 44 -6.06 -13.05 5.01
C ASP A 44 -6.70 -14.40 4.66
N ARG A 45 -6.01 -15.49 5.01
CA ARG A 45 -6.42 -16.89 4.82
C ARG A 45 -6.36 -17.69 6.12
N TYR A 46 -6.20 -16.99 7.24
CA TYR A 46 -5.97 -17.54 8.58
C TYR A 46 -7.20 -17.40 9.48
N GLY A 47 -8.31 -16.87 8.95
CA GLY A 47 -9.62 -16.86 9.61
C GLY A 47 -9.94 -15.61 10.42
N HIS A 48 -9.10 -14.56 10.35
CA HIS A 48 -9.34 -13.32 11.10
C HIS A 48 -10.30 -12.36 10.39
N HIS A 49 -10.53 -12.57 9.10
CA HIS A 49 -11.29 -11.66 8.22
C HIS A 49 -10.68 -10.25 8.19
N SER A 50 -9.36 -10.16 8.27
CA SER A 50 -8.63 -8.89 8.28
C SER A 50 -8.52 -8.26 6.88
N PRO A 51 -8.55 -6.91 6.73
CA PRO A 51 -8.31 -6.23 5.46
C PRO A 51 -6.82 -6.17 5.08
N LEU A 52 -5.93 -6.68 5.93
CA LEU A 52 -4.50 -6.73 5.67
C LEU A 52 -4.15 -7.59 4.45
N LEU A 53 -2.95 -7.36 3.92
CA LEU A 53 -2.39 -8.06 2.77
C LEU A 53 -0.96 -8.50 3.08
N ALA A 54 -0.57 -9.69 2.61
CA ALA A 54 0.84 -10.09 2.59
C ALA A 54 1.61 -9.21 1.59
N ASN A 55 2.86 -8.84 1.90
CA ASN A 55 3.69 -8.02 1.00
C ASN A 55 4.14 -8.76 -0.26
N GLY A 56 4.16 -10.08 -0.23
CA GLY A 56 4.62 -10.91 -1.32
C GLY A 56 3.79 -12.17 -1.44
N VAL A 57 3.65 -12.63 -2.67
CA VAL A 57 2.98 -13.88 -3.03
C VAL A 57 3.81 -14.51 -4.15
N ASP A 58 4.17 -15.79 -4.02
CA ASP A 58 4.70 -16.55 -5.14
C ASP A 58 3.60 -16.74 -6.18
N PRO A 59 3.71 -16.16 -7.38
CA PRO A 59 2.64 -16.18 -8.38
C PRO A 59 2.37 -17.60 -8.93
N ARG A 60 3.28 -18.55 -8.73
CA ARG A 60 3.14 -19.94 -9.21
C ARG A 60 2.28 -20.79 -8.28
N THR A 61 2.38 -20.53 -6.98
CA THR A 61 1.80 -21.38 -5.94
C THR A 61 0.73 -20.67 -5.10
N GLY A 62 0.72 -19.33 -5.11
CA GLY A 62 -0.07 -18.52 -4.20
C GLY A 62 0.47 -18.50 -2.76
N LYS A 63 1.68 -19.03 -2.51
CA LYS A 63 2.30 -19.00 -1.18
C LYS A 63 2.64 -17.57 -0.80
N GLN A 64 2.15 -17.12 0.37
CA GLN A 64 2.46 -15.79 0.91
C GLN A 64 3.91 -15.74 1.43
N MET A 65 4.56 -14.59 1.25
CA MET A 65 5.95 -14.37 1.65
C MET A 65 6.09 -14.42 3.18
N GLU A 66 7.08 -15.17 3.64
CA GLU A 66 7.35 -15.38 5.05
C GLU A 66 8.66 -14.70 5.47
N TRP A 67 8.69 -14.19 6.70
CA TRP A 67 9.91 -13.80 7.41
C TRP A 67 10.29 -14.89 8.39
N VAL A 68 11.55 -15.35 8.34
CA VAL A 68 12.12 -16.35 9.26
C VAL A 68 13.06 -15.64 10.22
N PHE A 69 12.75 -15.68 11.51
CA PHE A 69 13.58 -15.11 12.57
C PHE A 69 14.78 -16.02 12.88
N PRO A 70 15.84 -15.50 13.54
CA PRO A 70 17.00 -16.30 13.92
C PRO A 70 16.68 -17.52 14.81
N ASP A 71 15.60 -17.47 15.58
CA ASP A 71 15.11 -18.57 16.43
C ASP A 71 14.26 -19.61 15.67
N GLY A 72 14.07 -19.43 14.35
CA GLY A 72 13.27 -20.30 13.49
C GLY A 72 11.78 -19.97 13.46
N LYS A 73 11.31 -18.95 14.20
CA LYS A 73 9.91 -18.49 14.10
C LYS A 73 9.63 -18.00 12.68
N VAL A 74 8.51 -18.46 12.11
CA VAL A 74 8.07 -18.09 10.76
C VAL A 74 6.79 -17.26 10.82
N THR A 75 6.81 -16.08 10.23
CA THR A 75 5.68 -15.14 10.18
C THR A 75 5.36 -14.77 8.75
N VAL A 76 4.13 -14.39 8.44
CA VAL A 76 3.75 -13.89 7.11
C VAL A 76 3.84 -12.38 7.11
N LEU A 77 4.71 -11.85 6.26
CA LEU A 77 5.06 -10.44 6.28
C LEU A 77 3.91 -9.57 5.74
N SER A 78 3.28 -8.80 6.63
CA SER A 78 2.35 -7.72 6.29
C SER A 78 2.84 -6.39 6.87
N ASN A 79 3.42 -5.56 6.02
CA ASN A 79 4.03 -4.28 6.34
C ASN A 79 3.43 -3.22 5.44
N PHE A 80 2.56 -2.39 6.00
CA PHE A 80 1.81 -1.40 5.25
C PHE A 80 2.68 -0.30 4.66
N SER A 81 3.82 0.03 5.27
CA SER A 81 4.77 1.00 4.70
C SER A 81 5.29 0.57 3.32
N ALA A 82 5.39 -0.76 3.08
CA ALA A 82 5.84 -1.35 1.84
C ALA A 82 4.70 -1.65 0.84
N GLN A 83 3.48 -1.15 1.09
CA GLN A 83 2.30 -1.36 0.22
C GLN A 83 1.75 -0.06 -0.35
N GLN A 84 2.37 1.08 -0.06
CA GLN A 84 1.82 2.41 -0.37
C GLN A 84 1.66 2.67 -1.87
N ASN A 85 2.44 2.01 -2.74
CA ASN A 85 2.22 2.06 -4.18
C ASN A 85 1.01 1.22 -4.61
N LEU A 86 0.81 0.03 -4.02
CA LEU A 86 -0.38 -0.78 -4.27
C LEU A 86 -1.65 -0.01 -3.86
N MET A 87 -1.62 0.72 -2.74
CA MET A 87 -2.75 1.55 -2.32
C MET A 87 -3.10 2.61 -3.37
N ARG A 88 -2.10 3.29 -3.94
CA ARG A 88 -2.31 4.24 -5.05
C ARG A 88 -2.88 3.57 -6.29
N VAL A 89 -2.40 2.38 -6.65
CA VAL A 89 -2.92 1.59 -7.78
C VAL A 89 -4.40 1.24 -7.56
N LEU A 90 -4.76 0.72 -6.38
CA LEU A 90 -6.13 0.30 -6.08
C LEU A 90 -7.11 1.47 -6.09
N VAL A 91 -6.74 2.61 -5.48
CA VAL A 91 -7.56 3.83 -5.52
C VAL A 91 -7.68 4.37 -6.95
N GLY A 92 -6.57 4.42 -7.69
CA GLY A 92 -6.57 4.83 -9.10
C GLY A 92 -7.47 3.94 -9.97
N LEU A 93 -7.47 2.63 -9.72
CA LEU A 93 -8.33 1.68 -10.42
C LEU A 93 -9.81 1.97 -10.16
N SER A 94 -10.22 2.16 -8.90
CA SER A 94 -11.60 2.58 -8.60
C SER A 94 -11.99 3.88 -9.29
N ASN A 95 -11.10 4.86 -9.35
CA ASN A 95 -11.38 6.14 -10.00
C ASN A 95 -11.57 5.99 -11.52
N LEU A 96 -10.84 5.05 -12.15
CA LEU A 96 -10.91 4.82 -13.60
C LEU A 96 -12.05 3.89 -14.02
N THR A 97 -12.42 2.91 -13.19
CA THR A 97 -13.42 1.90 -13.54
C THR A 97 -14.79 2.12 -12.91
N GLY A 98 -14.87 2.91 -11.84
CA GLY A 98 -16.07 3.05 -11.01
C GLY A 98 -16.29 1.89 -10.04
N GLU A 99 -15.46 0.83 -10.05
CA GLU A 99 -15.59 -0.28 -9.09
C GLU A 99 -15.07 0.13 -7.70
N ALA A 100 -15.99 0.42 -6.79
CA ALA A 100 -15.68 0.93 -5.45
C ALA A 100 -14.84 -0.04 -4.58
N LYS A 101 -14.90 -1.36 -4.85
CA LYS A 101 -14.27 -2.40 -4.02
C LYS A 101 -12.77 -2.20 -3.79
N TYR A 102 -12.04 -1.65 -4.76
CA TYR A 102 -10.58 -1.46 -4.64
C TYR A 102 -10.25 -0.34 -3.65
N LYS A 103 -10.86 0.84 -3.81
CA LYS A 103 -10.75 1.96 -2.86
C LYS A 103 -11.28 1.59 -1.48
N GLN A 104 -12.38 0.84 -1.40
CA GLN A 104 -12.94 0.37 -0.14
C GLN A 104 -11.93 -0.50 0.63
N ARG A 105 -11.29 -1.46 -0.04
CA ARG A 105 -10.26 -2.30 0.58
C ARG A 105 -9.07 -1.48 1.10
N VAL A 106 -8.66 -0.43 0.39
CA VAL A 106 -7.61 0.49 0.86
C VAL A 106 -8.06 1.25 2.11
N ALA A 107 -9.29 1.77 2.12
CA ALA A 107 -9.84 2.48 3.28
C ALA A 107 -9.95 1.58 4.52
N GLU A 108 -10.40 0.32 4.33
CA GLU A 108 -10.48 -0.68 5.38
C GLU A 108 -9.10 -1.01 5.95
N ASN A 109 -8.08 -1.18 5.11
CA ASN A 109 -6.71 -1.46 5.54
C ASN A 109 -6.12 -0.29 6.36
N ILE A 110 -6.28 0.95 5.89
CA ILE A 110 -5.83 2.15 6.61
C ILE A 110 -6.51 2.24 7.97
N ARG A 111 -7.84 2.11 8.01
CA ARG A 111 -8.60 2.17 9.27
C ARG A 111 -8.15 1.10 10.24
N TYR A 112 -7.95 -0.13 9.75
CA TYR A 112 -7.43 -1.23 10.57
C TYR A 112 -6.05 -0.94 11.17
N TYR A 113 -5.15 -0.30 10.42
CA TYR A 113 -3.85 0.13 10.96
C TYR A 113 -3.98 1.21 12.03
N PHE A 114 -4.86 2.18 11.85
CA PHE A 114 -5.09 3.20 12.88
C PHE A 114 -5.74 2.61 14.14
N ASP A 115 -6.70 1.70 13.98
CA ASP A 115 -7.46 1.11 15.09
C ASP A 115 -6.63 0.11 15.91
N HIS A 116 -5.69 -0.60 15.28
CA HIS A 116 -4.99 -1.73 15.92
C HIS A 116 -3.47 -1.57 16.01
N TYR A 117 -2.87 -0.75 15.15
CA TYR A 117 -1.41 -0.70 14.97
C TYR A 117 -0.85 0.73 14.97
N GLN A 118 -1.58 1.67 15.57
CA GLN A 118 -1.07 2.97 15.95
C GLN A 118 -0.82 2.97 17.45
N ASP A 119 0.41 3.24 17.88
CA ASP A 119 0.73 3.29 19.31
C ASP A 119 0.18 4.57 19.97
N ALA A 120 0.42 4.71 21.28
CA ALA A 120 -0.06 5.83 22.06
C ALA A 120 0.51 7.18 21.55
N SER A 121 1.82 7.23 21.23
CA SER A 121 2.45 8.41 20.62
C SER A 121 1.78 8.84 19.31
N GLY A 122 1.34 7.86 18.51
CA GLY A 122 0.74 8.05 17.20
C GLY A 122 1.55 7.41 16.06
N LEU A 123 2.72 6.82 16.34
CA LEU A 123 3.49 6.06 15.36
C LEU A 123 2.76 4.77 14.97
N LEU A 124 2.87 4.41 13.68
CA LEU A 124 2.35 3.15 13.19
C LEU A 124 3.40 2.03 13.38
N LEU A 125 2.96 0.82 13.73
CA LEU A 125 3.79 -0.38 13.85
C LEU A 125 4.14 -0.93 12.45
N TRP A 126 4.97 -0.18 11.73
CA TRP A 126 5.37 -0.43 10.34
C TRP A 126 6.81 0.07 10.08
N GLY A 127 7.25 0.04 8.83
CA GLY A 127 8.52 0.63 8.41
C GLY A 127 9.64 -0.38 8.32
N GLY A 128 10.89 0.07 8.46
CA GLY A 128 12.08 -0.77 8.25
C GLY A 128 12.22 -1.93 9.24
N HIS A 129 11.72 -1.75 10.48
CA HIS A 129 11.98 -2.64 11.60
C HIS A 129 10.73 -3.16 12.31
N ARG A 130 9.53 -2.83 11.81
CA ARG A 130 8.25 -3.29 12.35
C ARG A 130 7.29 -3.67 11.24
N PHE A 131 6.47 -4.68 11.51
CA PHE A 131 5.42 -5.17 10.62
C PHE A 131 4.38 -5.97 11.41
N VAL A 132 3.32 -6.44 10.76
CA VAL A 132 2.31 -7.34 11.32
C VAL A 132 2.49 -8.74 10.74
N ASP A 133 2.48 -9.76 11.59
CA ASP A 133 2.36 -11.14 11.13
C ASP A 133 0.91 -11.42 10.70
N LEU A 134 0.67 -11.64 9.42
CA LEU A 134 -0.69 -11.87 8.91
C LEU A 134 -1.33 -13.15 9.48
N LYS A 135 -0.54 -14.12 9.94
CA LYS A 135 -1.05 -15.37 10.55
C LYS A 135 -1.68 -15.15 11.91
N THR A 136 -1.12 -14.25 12.71
CA THR A 136 -1.48 -14.07 14.13
C THR A 136 -2.02 -12.68 14.44
N LEU A 137 -1.90 -11.76 13.49
CA LEU A 137 -2.19 -10.33 13.62
C LEU A 137 -1.37 -9.62 14.70
N GLN A 138 -0.32 -10.27 15.22
CA GLN A 138 0.56 -9.69 16.21
C GLN A 138 1.64 -8.85 15.52
N PRO A 139 1.93 -7.63 16.05
CA PRO A 139 3.06 -6.85 15.57
C PRO A 139 4.36 -7.62 15.83
N GLN A 140 5.27 -7.54 14.87
CA GLN A 140 6.58 -8.16 14.88
C GLN A 140 7.66 -7.10 14.67
N GLY A 141 8.87 -7.44 15.07
CA GLY A 141 10.08 -6.67 14.79
C GLY A 141 11.30 -7.54 15.10
N PRO A 142 12.27 -7.66 14.18
CA PRO A 142 13.54 -8.31 14.51
C PRO A 142 14.21 -7.60 15.68
N SER A 143 14.48 -8.33 16.77
CA SER A 143 15.07 -7.77 17.99
C SER A 143 16.46 -7.18 17.72
N GLU A 144 17.19 -7.75 16.75
CA GLU A 144 18.46 -7.22 16.25
C GLU A 144 18.34 -5.86 15.54
N LYS A 145 17.12 -5.38 15.28
CA LYS A 145 16.86 -4.06 14.70
C LYS A 145 16.13 -3.12 15.66
N GLU A 146 16.26 -3.35 16.96
CA GLU A 146 15.87 -2.44 18.04
C GLU A 146 14.35 -2.17 18.17
N MET A 147 13.51 -2.79 17.33
CA MET A 147 12.04 -2.63 17.35
C MET A 147 11.53 -1.19 17.25
N VAL A 148 12.30 -0.32 16.60
CA VAL A 148 12.03 1.13 16.42
C VAL A 148 11.27 1.45 15.14
N HIS A 149 10.74 2.68 15.04
CA HIS A 149 10.13 3.21 13.82
C HIS A 149 11.23 3.70 12.85
N GLU A 150 11.11 3.33 11.56
CA GLU A 150 12.01 3.80 10.51
C GLU A 150 11.26 3.91 9.17
N LEU A 151 11.35 5.07 8.52
CA LEU A 151 10.92 5.25 7.13
C LEU A 151 12.07 5.85 6.31
N LYS A 152 12.49 5.14 5.26
CA LYS A 152 13.50 5.62 4.31
C LYS A 152 12.91 5.68 2.92
N ASN A 153 12.73 6.89 2.38
CA ASN A 153 12.13 7.13 1.05
C ASN A 153 10.78 6.41 0.85
N ALA A 154 9.99 6.21 1.92
CA ALA A 154 8.76 5.43 1.87
C ALA A 154 7.59 6.19 1.22
N TYR A 155 7.53 7.51 1.42
CA TYR A 155 6.47 8.40 0.93
C TYR A 155 5.04 7.81 1.01
N PRO A 156 4.52 7.58 2.23
CA PRO A 156 3.18 7.03 2.43
C PRO A 156 2.10 7.82 1.69
N TYR A 157 1.00 7.15 1.36
CA TYR A 157 -0.10 7.74 0.63
C TYR A 157 -1.00 8.58 1.56
N TYR A 158 -0.44 9.66 2.08
CA TYR A 158 -1.06 10.50 3.10
C TYR A 158 -2.43 11.05 2.68
N ASP A 159 -2.64 11.38 1.41
CA ASP A 159 -3.96 11.87 0.93
C ASP A 159 -5.09 10.88 1.26
N MET A 160 -4.85 9.59 1.02
CA MET A 160 -5.84 8.56 1.33
C MET A 160 -5.92 8.30 2.83
N MET A 161 -4.81 8.40 3.57
CA MET A 161 -4.83 8.31 5.03
C MET A 161 -5.69 9.40 5.66
N PHE A 162 -5.50 10.66 5.25
CA PHE A 162 -6.32 11.80 5.67
C PHE A 162 -7.80 11.65 5.27
N ALA A 163 -8.09 11.10 4.10
CA ALA A 163 -9.46 10.85 3.67
C ALA A 163 -10.18 9.78 4.51
N VAL A 164 -9.44 8.89 5.17
CA VAL A 164 -9.99 7.81 6.01
C VAL A 164 -10.11 8.26 7.47
N ASP A 165 -9.07 8.88 8.01
CA ASP A 165 -9.03 9.42 9.35
C ASP A 165 -7.98 10.55 9.42
N ASP A 166 -8.46 11.79 9.42
CA ASP A 166 -7.62 12.98 9.44
C ASP A 166 -6.90 13.17 10.77
N LYS A 167 -7.54 12.83 11.89
CA LYS A 167 -7.00 12.94 13.24
C LYS A 167 -5.89 11.93 13.46
N ALA A 168 -6.11 10.66 13.11
CA ALA A 168 -5.10 9.60 13.24
C ALA A 168 -3.90 9.88 12.33
N THR A 169 -4.13 10.39 11.12
CA THR A 169 -3.05 10.78 10.20
C THR A 169 -2.25 11.96 10.75
N ALA A 170 -2.91 13.00 11.26
CA ALA A 170 -2.24 14.13 11.89
C ALA A 170 -1.45 13.72 13.14
N ARG A 171 -1.99 12.80 13.96
CA ARG A 171 -1.27 12.20 15.10
C ARG A 171 -0.01 11.49 14.62
N PHE A 172 -0.10 10.66 13.59
CA PHE A 172 1.05 9.97 13.01
C PHE A 172 2.15 10.93 12.55
N ILE A 173 1.80 11.97 11.79
CA ILE A 173 2.79 12.93 11.28
C ILE A 173 3.47 13.68 12.44
N LYS A 174 2.71 14.12 13.44
CA LYS A 174 3.26 14.78 14.63
C LYS A 174 4.18 13.85 15.42
N ALA A 175 3.74 12.61 15.66
CA ALA A 175 4.53 11.60 16.36
C ALA A 175 5.83 11.27 15.61
N PHE A 176 5.76 11.18 14.27
CA PHE A 176 6.92 10.95 13.42
C PHE A 176 7.97 12.03 13.59
N TRP A 177 7.58 13.31 13.54
CA TRP A 177 8.51 14.41 13.81
C TRP A 177 9.03 14.39 15.26
N ASN A 178 8.14 14.20 16.23
CA ASN A 178 8.48 14.16 17.65
C ASN A 178 9.53 13.10 17.98
N ALA A 179 9.41 11.90 17.40
CA ALA A 179 10.32 10.79 17.67
C ALA A 179 11.63 10.87 16.88
N HIS A 180 11.65 11.56 15.73
CA HIS A 180 12.82 11.57 14.85
C HIS A 180 13.64 12.87 14.88
N VAL A 181 13.16 13.96 15.47
CA VAL A 181 13.95 15.17 15.73
C VAL A 181 14.46 15.14 17.17
N TYR A 182 15.75 14.91 17.34
CA TYR A 182 16.39 14.79 18.65
C TYR A 182 16.72 16.16 19.26
N ASP A 183 17.08 17.13 18.43
CA ASP A 183 17.28 18.52 18.84
C ASP A 183 16.61 19.48 17.86
N TRP A 184 15.55 20.15 18.32
CA TRP A 184 14.77 21.12 17.55
C TRP A 184 15.52 22.42 17.25
N LYS A 185 16.57 22.74 18.01
CA LYS A 185 17.38 23.95 17.79
C LYS A 185 18.31 23.79 16.60
N THR A 186 18.86 22.59 16.42
CA THR A 186 19.82 22.26 15.36
C THR A 186 19.20 21.47 14.22
N LEU A 187 17.96 21.01 14.40
CA LEU A 187 17.28 20.07 13.52
C LEU A 187 18.07 18.75 13.39
N GLU A 188 18.68 18.31 14.50
CA GLU A 188 19.31 16.99 14.56
C GLU A 188 18.23 15.91 14.38
N THR A 189 18.33 15.16 13.30
CA THR A 189 17.37 14.11 12.97
C THR A 189 17.99 12.72 13.01
N SER A 190 17.19 11.73 13.35
CA SER A 190 17.56 10.32 13.33
C SER A 190 16.70 9.51 12.37
N ARG A 191 17.29 8.46 11.81
CA ARG A 191 16.56 7.38 11.11
C ARG A 191 15.78 6.48 12.09
N HIS A 192 16.26 6.44 13.34
CA HIS A 192 15.67 5.98 14.60
C HIS A 192 14.53 6.85 15.14
N GLY A 193 13.33 6.31 15.37
CA GLY A 193 12.35 6.90 16.28
C GLY A 193 11.82 5.86 17.25
N GLU A 194 11.90 6.13 18.54
CA GLU A 194 11.35 5.26 19.59
C GLU A 194 9.82 5.33 19.62
N TYR A 195 9.18 4.20 19.91
CA TYR A 195 7.75 4.14 20.24
C TYR A 195 7.52 4.62 21.69
N GLY A 196 6.28 5.00 22.04
CA GLY A 196 5.96 5.54 23.38
C GLY A 196 4.48 5.63 23.68
#